data_AF-A0A2T0L1P3-F1
#
_entry.id   AF-A0A2T0L1P3-F1
#
_cell.length_a   1.000
_cell.length_b   1.000
_cell.length_c   1.000
_cell.angle_alpha   90.00
_cell.angle_beta   90.00
_cell.angle_gamma   90.00
#
_symmetry.space_group_name_H-M   'P 1'
#
loop_
_entity.id
_entity.type
_entity.pdbx_description
1 polymer ?
#
loop_
_entity_poly.entity_id
_entity_poly.type
_entity_poly.pdbx_seq_one_letter_code
_entity_poly.pdbx_strand_id
1 'polypeptide(L)' 'MNYALVENGVVVNVIVWDGHSDWQPPNGQTVVQIPDGVYAGIGSTYSNGTFGEPPQPSSTV' A
#
# COMPACT_ATOMS: atom_id res chain seq x y z
N MET A 1 -11.14 6.19 -6.03
CA MET A 1 -9.67 6.19 -6.20
C MET A 1 -9.11 4.96 -5.49
N ASN A 2 -7.98 4.43 -5.94
CA ASN A 2 -7.34 3.29 -5.28
C ASN A 2 -6.41 3.79 -4.18
N TYR A 3 -6.47 3.15 -3.02
CA TYR A 3 -5.64 3.45 -1.87
C TYR A 3 -4.96 2.18 -1.39
N ALA A 4 -3.69 2.29 -1.06
CA ALA A 4 -2.91 1.25 -0.41
C ALA A 4 -2.96 1.43 1.11
N LEU A 5 -3.21 0.34 1.81
CA LEU A 5 -3.01 0.22 3.25
C LEU A 5 -1.59 -0.27 3.49
N VAL A 6 -0.77 0.57 4.12
CA VAL A 6 0.64 0.29 4.38
C VAL A 6 0.83 0.00 5.86
N GLU A 7 1.48 -1.12 6.16
CA GLU A 7 1.89 -1.54 7.50
C GLU A 7 3.39 -1.87 7.47
N ASN A 8 4.19 -1.27 8.35
CA ASN A 8 5.64 -1.47 8.41
C ASN A 8 6.37 -1.29 7.05
N GLY A 9 5.90 -0.37 6.21
CA GLY A 9 6.49 -0.11 4.88
C GLY A 9 6.12 -1.14 3.82
N VAL A 10 5.13 -2.00 4.06
CA VAL A 10 4.60 -2.96 3.09
C VAL A 10 3.11 -2.74 2.90
N VAL A 11 2.65 -2.80 1.66
CA VAL A 11 1.23 -2.74 1.31
C VAL A 11 0.56 -4.05 1.72
N VAL A 12 -0.33 -4.00 2.70
CA VAL A 12 -1.07 -5.17 3.21
C VAL A 12 -2.44 -5.33 2.56
N ASN A 13 -3.01 -4.25 2.02
CA ASN A 13 -4.30 -4.28 1.34
C ASN A 13 -4.44 -3.12 0.34
N VAL A 14 -5.31 -3.26 -0.65
CA VAL A 14 -5.67 -2.21 -1.60
C VAL A 14 -7.19 -2.06 -1.62
N ILE A 15 -7.67 -0.85 -1.38
CA ILE A 15 -9.10 -0.54 -1.34
C ILE A 15 -9.46 0.51 -2.37
N VAL A 16 -10.74 0.54 -2.75
CA VAL A 16 -11.32 1.65 -3.50
C VAL A 16 -12.05 2.52 -2.51
N TRP A 17 -11.65 3.78 -2.40
CA TRP A 17 -12.26 4.76 -1.51
C TRP A 17 -12.45 6.09 -2.22
N ASP A 18 -13.42 6.85 -1.75
CA ASP A 18 -13.79 8.18 -2.26
C ASP A 18 -13.07 9.33 -1.53
N GLY A 19 -12.39 9.04 -0.41
CA GLY A 19 -11.67 10.05 0.38
C GLY A 19 -12.57 10.91 1.28
N HIS A 20 -13.88 10.70 1.25
CA HIS A 20 -14.86 11.51 1.96
C HIS A 20 -15.69 10.70 2.98
N SER A 21 -15.97 9.43 2.70
CA SER A 21 -16.69 8.55 3.64
C SER A 21 -15.95 8.42 4.96
N ASP A 22 -16.66 8.47 6.09
CA ASP A 22 -16.12 8.24 7.44
C ASP A 22 -15.65 6.79 7.60
N TRP A 23 -14.41 6.55 7.18
CA TRP A 23 -13.72 5.28 7.32
C TRP A 23 -12.28 5.54 7.71
N GLN A 24 -11.77 4.74 8.63
CA GLN A 24 -10.39 4.82 9.09
C GLN A 24 -9.74 3.44 8.96
N PRO A 25 -8.44 3.41 8.61
CA PRO A 25 -7.70 2.15 8.57
C PRO A 25 -7.59 1.54 9.97
N PRO A 26 -7.35 0.21 10.06
CA PRO A 26 -6.93 -0.42 11.29
C PRO A 26 -5.70 0.26 11.91
N ASN A 27 -5.59 0.17 13.25
CA ASN A 27 -4.44 0.74 13.98
C ASN A 27 -3.11 0.20 13.43
N GLY A 28 -2.14 1.09 13.25
CA GLY A 28 -0.81 0.75 12.71
C GLY A 28 -0.75 0.75 11.18
N GLN A 29 -1.87 0.98 10.49
CA GLN A 29 -1.92 1.07 9.04
C GLN A 29 -2.06 2.51 8.58
N THR A 30 -1.35 2.86 7.51
CA THR A 30 -1.43 4.17 6.86
C THR A 30 -2.13 4.03 5.52
N VAL A 31 -3.11 4.90 5.26
CA VAL A 31 -3.80 4.97 3.97
C VAL A 31 -3.02 5.91 3.05
N VAL A 32 -2.60 5.38 1.90
CA VAL A 32 -1.84 6.12 0.89
C VAL A 32 -2.58 6.05 -0.43
N GLN A 33 -2.86 7.19 -1.05
CA GLN A 33 -3.45 7.22 -2.38
C GLN A 33 -2.48 6.66 -3.42
N ILE A 34 -2.94 5.76 -4.28
CA ILE A 34 -2.15 5.23 -5.39
C ILE A 34 -2.32 6.21 -6.57
N PRO A 35 -1.23 6.84 -7.06
CA PRO A 35 -1.31 7.72 -8.22
C PRO A 35 -1.72 6.95 -9.49
N ASP A 36 -2.43 7.62 -10.40
CA ASP A 36 -2.76 7.03 -11.69
C ASP A 36 -1.49 6.60 -12.45
N GLY A 37 -1.52 5.40 -13.01
CA GLY A 37 -0.38 4.81 -13.73
C GLY A 37 0.70 4.18 -12.84
N VAL A 38 0.57 4.26 -11.51
CA VAL A 38 1.45 3.54 -10.57
C VAL A 38 0.80 2.23 -10.17
N TYR A 39 1.56 1.14 -10.28
CA TYR A 39 1.15 -0.15 -9.75
C TYR A 39 1.56 -0.26 -8.27
N ALA A 40 0.58 -0.48 -7.40
CA ALA A 40 0.79 -0.85 -6.01
C ALA A 40 -0.20 -1.95 -5.64
N GLY A 41 0.32 -3.11 -5.25
CA GLY A 41 -0.47 -4.29 -4.90
C GLY A 41 -0.13 -4.78 -3.50
N ILE A 42 -0.88 -5.77 -3.04
CA ILE A 42 -0.56 -6.45 -1.78
C ILE A 42 0.85 -7.06 -1.88
N GLY A 43 1.68 -6.80 -0.88
CA GLY A 43 3.08 -7.19 -0.82
C GLY A 43 4.05 -6.14 -1.36
N SER A 44 3.59 -5.12 -2.11
CA SER A 44 4.46 -4.02 -2.58
C SER A 44 5.13 -3.30 -1.42
N THR A 45 6.35 -2.83 -1.62
CA THR A 45 7.01 -1.96 -0.64
C THR A 45 6.51 -0.53 -0.79
N TYR A 46 6.48 0.22 0.30
CA TYR A 46 6.19 1.66 0.30
C TYR A 46 7.22 2.38 1.16
N SER A 47 7.99 3.28 0.53
CA SER A 47 9.01 4.06 1.20
C SER A 47 9.14 5.44 0.55
N ASN A 48 9.24 6.48 1.39
CA ASN A 48 9.47 7.86 0.98
C ASN A 48 8.50 8.37 -0.12
N GLY A 49 7.22 8.00 -0.05
CA GLY A 49 6.22 8.42 -1.03
C GLY A 49 6.10 7.56 -2.29
N THR A 50 6.97 6.56 -2.46
CA THR A 50 7.05 5.75 -3.68
C THR A 50 6.68 4.30 -3.38
N PHE A 51 5.89 3.71 -4.28
CA PHE A 51 5.61 2.28 -4.28
C PHE A 51 6.71 1.54 -5.02
N GLY A 52 7.28 0.53 -4.38
CA GLY A 52 8.25 -0.38 -4.95
C GLY A 52 7.65 -1.76 -5.20
N GLU A 53 8.43 -2.59 -5.90
CA GLU A 53 8.11 -3.99 -6.08
C GLU A 53 8.04 -4.71 -4.72
N PRO A 54 7.27 -5.81 -4.62
CA PRO A 54 7.28 -6.64 -3.44
C PRO A 54 8.70 -7.13 -3.14
N PRO A 55 9.11 -7.24 -1.87
CA PRO A 55 10.39 -7.85 -1.56
C PRO A 55 10.33 -9.30 -2.04
N GLN A 56 11.15 -9.67 -3.02
CA GLN A 56 11.27 -11.09 -3.39
C GLN A 56 11.79 -11.85 -2.18
N PRO A 57 11.23 -13.03 -1.87
CA PRO A 57 11.83 -13.89 -0.87
C PRO A 57 13.25 -14.21 -1.31
N SER A 58 14.22 -13.97 -0.42
CA SER A 58 15.60 -14.41 -0.62
C SER A 58 15.57 -15.89 -0.94
N SER A 59 15.90 -16.26 -2.18
CA SER A 59 16.16 -17.66 -2.51
C SER A 59 17.47 -18.04 -1.84
N THR A 60 17.41 -18.49 -0.60
CA THR A 60 18.54 -19.16 0.04
C THR A 60 18.67 -20.52 -0.65
N VAL A 61 19.66 -20.63 -1.54
CA VAL A 61 20.10 -21.87 -2.20
C VAL A 61 20.89 -22.72 -1.22
#